data_AF-A0A518AXU3-F1
#
_entry.id   AF-A0A518AXU3-F1
#
_cell.length_a   1.000
_cell.length_b   1.000
_cell.length_c   1.000
_cell.angle_alpha   90.00
_cell.angle_beta   90.00
_cell.angle_gamma   90.00
#
_symmetry.space_group_name_H-M   'P 1'
#
loop_
_entity.id
_entity.type
_entity.pdbx_description
1 polymer ?
#
loop_
_entity_poly.entity_id
_entity_poly.type
_entity_poly.pdbx_seq_one_letter_code
_entity_poly.pdbx_strand_id
1 'polypeptide(L)'
;MSSEGSSTGIGNLPNTLTTIRLFLSFVFFALIWLDQWLLALIVFVVAAITDWLDGYYARRLGLTSPLGRVYDPLVDKVLISGSFIFLLPIPGAGLNAWMVTIIVAREFIVTGLRGFLEQKGVAFGADRFGKIKMVLQCVAIPWMLFVLIFVSAEIQSTFLFVVRDLLNWGTVIVTALSGFNYIRKALAHLH
;
A
#
# COMPACT_ATOMS: atom_id res chain seq x y z
N MET A 1 8.27 -5.11 -47.82
CA MET A 1 7.88 -3.68 -47.91
C MET A 1 6.43 -3.57 -47.44
N SER A 2 6.22 -3.50 -46.13
CA SER A 2 6.24 -2.27 -45.31
C SER A 2 4.95 -1.46 -45.46
N SER A 3 4.03 -1.70 -44.53
CA SER A 3 3.40 -0.62 -43.76
C SER A 3 2.65 -1.25 -42.59
N GLU A 4 3.28 -1.18 -41.42
CA GLU A 4 2.66 -1.37 -40.12
C GLU A 4 1.43 -0.46 -40.03
N GLY A 5 0.26 -1.07 -39.89
CA GLY A 5 -0.96 -0.36 -39.52
C GLY A 5 -0.91 -0.05 -38.03
N SER A 6 -0.46 1.17 -37.71
CA SER A 6 -0.45 1.75 -36.38
C SER A 6 -1.84 1.72 -35.72
N SER A 7 -2.07 0.81 -34.79
CA SER A 7 -3.18 0.89 -33.84
C SER A 7 -2.80 1.82 -32.68
N THR A 8 -2.71 3.12 -32.96
CA THR A 8 -2.62 4.17 -31.93
C THR A 8 -4.02 4.58 -31.52
N GLY A 9 -4.38 4.33 -30.25
CA GLY A 9 -5.52 4.98 -29.62
C GLY A 9 -6.18 4.16 -28.52
N ILE A 10 -5.91 4.50 -27.26
CA ILE A 10 -6.66 4.09 -26.05
C ILE A 10 -6.52 2.61 -25.66
N GLY A 11 -5.32 2.04 -25.81
CA GLY A 11 -4.95 0.81 -25.09
C GLY A 11 -4.46 1.15 -23.67
N ASN A 12 -5.09 0.55 -22.66
CA ASN A 12 -4.58 0.43 -21.27
C ASN A 12 -4.81 1.57 -20.26
N LEU A 13 -6.03 2.12 -20.16
CA LEU A 13 -6.43 2.97 -19.04
C LEU A 13 -6.09 2.39 -17.64
N PRO A 14 -6.32 1.09 -17.35
CA PRO A 14 -5.93 0.50 -16.06
C PRO A 14 -4.40 0.48 -15.85
N ASN A 15 -3.61 0.09 -16.85
CA ASN A 15 -2.16 -0.04 -16.72
C ASN A 15 -1.47 1.33 -16.55
N THR A 16 -2.01 2.38 -17.18
CA THR A 16 -1.41 3.72 -17.13
C THR A 16 -1.44 4.27 -15.72
N LEU A 17 -2.57 4.09 -15.02
CA LEU A 17 -2.77 4.56 -13.67
C LEU A 17 -1.93 3.78 -12.64
N THR A 18 -1.88 2.45 -12.76
CA THR A 18 -0.97 1.62 -11.97
C THR A 18 0.50 2.02 -12.20
N THR A 19 0.87 2.33 -13.44
CA THR A 19 2.22 2.80 -13.79
C THR A 19 2.52 4.17 -13.16
N ILE A 20 1.58 5.10 -13.21
CA ILE A 20 1.69 6.41 -12.54
C ILE A 20 1.87 6.21 -11.04
N ARG A 21 1.10 5.33 -10.40
CA ARG A 21 1.21 5.06 -8.96
C ARG A 21 2.56 4.44 -8.60
N LEU A 22 3.07 3.53 -9.41
CA LEU A 22 4.40 2.98 -9.23
C LEU A 22 5.46 4.08 -9.31
N PHE A 23 5.36 4.94 -10.33
CA PHE A 23 6.24 6.09 -10.47
C PHE A 23 6.15 7.04 -9.26
N LEU A 24 4.94 7.40 -8.82
CA LEU A 24 4.73 8.22 -7.62
C LEU A 24 5.30 7.56 -6.35
N SER A 25 5.26 6.23 -6.25
CA SER A 25 5.87 5.50 -5.14
C SER A 25 7.39 5.69 -5.13
N PHE A 26 8.05 5.63 -6.28
CA PHE A 26 9.49 5.91 -6.38
C PHE A 26 9.82 7.37 -6.07
N VAL A 27 9.02 8.32 -6.58
CA VAL A 27 9.16 9.75 -6.24
C VAL A 27 9.01 9.94 -4.73
N PHE A 28 8.01 9.32 -4.13
CA PHE A 28 7.78 9.36 -2.69
C PHE A 28 8.98 8.83 -1.89
N PHE A 29 9.56 7.70 -2.29
CA PHE A 29 10.76 7.15 -1.63
C PHE A 29 11.98 8.07 -1.78
N ALA A 30 12.17 8.67 -2.95
CA ALA A 30 13.22 9.66 -3.17
C ALA A 30 13.03 10.90 -2.28
N LEU A 31 11.79 11.35 -2.10
CA LEU A 31 11.48 12.49 -1.22
C LEU A 31 11.73 12.15 0.27
N ILE A 32 11.43 10.93 0.72
CA ILE A 32 11.82 10.47 2.06
C ILE A 32 13.34 10.49 2.19
N TRP A 33 14.07 9.99 1.19
CA TRP A 33 15.53 9.95 1.21
C TRP A 33 16.18 11.34 1.23
N LEU A 34 15.52 12.34 0.65
CA LEU A 34 15.94 13.75 0.66
C LEU A 34 15.42 14.55 1.86
N ASP A 35 14.81 13.88 2.85
CA ASP A 35 14.18 14.50 4.02
C ASP A 35 13.10 15.55 3.66
N GLN A 36 12.49 15.44 2.48
CA GLN A 36 11.45 16.36 1.99
C GLN A 36 10.06 15.93 2.49
N TRP A 37 9.86 15.96 3.81
CA TRP A 37 8.69 15.39 4.49
C TRP A 37 7.33 15.91 3.99
N LEU A 38 7.22 17.23 3.78
CA LEU A 38 5.98 17.85 3.30
C LEU A 38 5.62 17.40 1.87
N LEU A 39 6.62 17.36 0.98
CA LEU A 39 6.41 16.90 -0.39
C LEU A 39 6.10 15.40 -0.41
N ALA A 40 6.80 14.60 0.40
CA ALA A 40 6.53 13.18 0.55
C ALA A 40 5.08 12.93 1.02
N LEU A 41 4.60 13.71 1.99
CA LEU A 41 3.22 13.65 2.47
C LEU A 41 2.22 13.95 1.35
N ILE A 42 2.44 15.04 0.60
CA ILE A 42 1.56 15.42 -0.52
C ILE A 42 1.53 14.31 -1.57
N VAL A 43 2.70 13.80 -1.99
CA VAL A 43 2.79 12.74 -3.00
C VAL A 43 2.11 11.46 -2.53
N PHE A 44 2.29 11.06 -1.27
CA PHE A 44 1.63 9.87 -0.72
C PHE A 44 0.10 10.01 -0.75
N VAL A 45 -0.43 11.15 -0.31
CA VAL A 45 -1.87 11.41 -0.30
C VAL A 45 -2.43 11.40 -1.72
N VAL A 46 -1.74 12.03 -2.68
CA VAL A 46 -2.13 12.01 -4.09
C VAL A 46 -2.15 10.57 -4.62
N ALA A 47 -1.08 9.80 -4.40
CA ALA A 47 -0.99 8.41 -4.85
C ALA A 47 -2.10 7.52 -4.26
N ALA A 48 -2.42 7.69 -2.97
CA ALA A 48 -3.48 6.95 -2.30
C ALA A 48 -4.89 7.34 -2.80
N ILE A 49 -5.12 8.62 -3.10
CA ILE A 49 -6.40 9.09 -3.68
C ILE A 49 -6.56 8.56 -5.11
N THR A 50 -5.50 8.62 -5.92
CA THR A 50 -5.50 8.07 -7.28
C THR A 50 -5.88 6.58 -7.25
N ASP A 51 -5.29 5.79 -6.35
CA ASP A 51 -5.68 4.38 -6.18
C ASP A 51 -7.18 4.16 -5.93
N TRP A 52 -7.72 4.91 -4.98
CA TRP A 52 -9.12 4.77 -4.62
C TRP A 52 -10.06 5.15 -5.79
N LEU A 53 -9.73 6.22 -6.52
CA LEU A 53 -10.50 6.66 -7.69
C LEU A 53 -10.43 5.63 -8.82
N ASP A 54 -9.24 5.11 -9.13
CA ASP A 54 -9.05 4.13 -10.19
C ASP A 54 -9.81 2.84 -9.89
N GLY A 55 -9.71 2.35 -8.65
CA GLY A 55 -10.44 1.19 -8.18
C GLY A 55 -11.96 1.40 -8.26
N TYR A 56 -12.46 2.63 -8.11
CA TYR A 56 -13.87 2.95 -8.28
C TYR A 56 -14.31 2.93 -9.75
N TYR A 57 -13.56 3.59 -10.64
CA TYR A 57 -13.89 3.66 -12.06
C TYR A 57 -13.70 2.33 -12.80
N ALA A 58 -12.62 1.59 -12.52
CA ALA A 58 -12.37 0.28 -13.13
C ALA A 58 -13.47 -0.73 -12.79
N ARG A 59 -13.97 -0.73 -11.54
CA ARG A 59 -15.09 -1.59 -11.12
C ARG A 59 -16.40 -1.24 -11.81
N ARG A 60 -16.63 0.03 -12.14
CA ARG A 60 -17.85 0.46 -12.86
C ARG A 60 -17.80 0.17 -14.35
N LEU A 61 -16.62 0.19 -14.96
CA LEU A 61 -16.46 0.06 -16.41
C LEU A 61 -16.18 -1.38 -16.88
N GLY A 62 -15.91 -2.32 -15.98
CA GLY A 62 -15.68 -3.74 -16.32
C GLY A 62 -14.39 -3.99 -17.12
N LEU A 63 -13.52 -2.98 -17.24
CA LEU A 63 -12.29 -3.03 -18.02
C LEU A 63 -11.17 -3.69 -17.19
N THR A 64 -11.01 -5.00 -17.30
CA THR A 64 -9.86 -5.70 -16.70
C THR A 64 -8.99 -6.32 -17.79
N SER A 65 -7.71 -5.93 -17.83
CA SER A 65 -6.69 -6.59 -18.65
C SER A 65 -6.11 -7.79 -17.89
N PRO A 66 -5.83 -8.93 -18.55
CA PRO A 66 -5.18 -10.08 -17.90
C PRO A 66 -3.84 -9.74 -17.24
N LEU A 67 -3.04 -8.86 -17.84
CA LEU A 67 -1.75 -8.42 -17.28
C LEU A 67 -1.94 -7.49 -16.06
N GLY A 68 -2.89 -6.55 -16.14
CA GLY A 68 -3.22 -5.66 -15.01
C GLY A 68 -3.67 -6.44 -13.78
N ARG A 69 -4.43 -7.53 -13.97
CA ARG A 69 -4.92 -8.37 -12.86
C ARG A 69 -3.81 -8.92 -11.96
N VAL A 70 -2.61 -9.17 -12.51
CA VAL A 70 -1.46 -9.66 -11.75
C VAL A 70 -0.55 -8.52 -11.31
N TYR A 71 -0.41 -7.50 -12.15
CA TYR A 71 0.49 -6.37 -11.92
C TYR A 71 -0.05 -5.38 -10.87
N ASP A 72 -1.35 -5.06 -10.91
CA ASP A 72 -1.98 -4.09 -10.03
C ASP A 72 -1.82 -4.47 -8.54
N PRO A 73 -2.11 -5.72 -8.11
CA PRO A 73 -1.92 -6.11 -6.71
C PRO A 73 -0.48 -6.05 -6.23
N LEU A 74 0.52 -6.18 -7.11
CA LEU A 74 1.94 -6.07 -6.76
C LEU A 74 2.32 -4.62 -6.51
N VAL A 75 1.98 -3.74 -7.47
CA VAL A 75 2.26 -2.30 -7.37
C VAL A 75 1.55 -1.67 -6.17
N ASP A 76 0.34 -2.11 -5.85
CA ASP A 76 -0.39 -1.66 -4.66
C ASP A 76 0.38 -1.89 -3.37
N LYS A 77 1.17 -2.97 -3.30
CA LYS A 77 1.99 -3.27 -2.11
C LYS A 77 3.29 -2.51 -2.09
N VAL A 78 3.79 -2.05 -3.24
CA VAL A 78 5.02 -1.26 -3.31
C VAL A 78 4.88 0.01 -2.50
N LEU A 79 3.81 0.79 -2.70
CA LEU A 79 3.63 2.06 -1.99
C LEU A 79 3.61 1.86 -0.47
N ILE A 80 2.72 1.01 0.04
CA ILE A 80 2.54 0.82 1.49
C ILE A 80 3.75 0.13 2.12
N SER A 81 4.21 -1.00 1.56
CA SER A 81 5.33 -1.76 2.13
C SER A 81 6.62 -0.95 2.04
N GLY A 82 6.86 -0.30 0.90
CA GLY A 82 7.98 0.60 0.70
C GLY A 82 7.95 1.78 1.66
N SER A 83 6.78 2.37 1.94
CA SER A 83 6.66 3.45 2.93
C SER A 83 7.18 3.04 4.30
N PHE A 84 6.76 1.87 4.81
CA PHE A 84 7.25 1.38 6.10
C PHE A 84 8.75 1.04 6.07
N ILE A 85 9.26 0.51 4.95
CA ILE A 85 10.68 0.19 4.79
C ILE A 85 11.54 1.47 4.76
N PHE A 86 11.13 2.49 4.02
CA PHE A 86 11.87 3.76 3.90
C PHE A 86 11.76 4.63 5.14
N LEU A 87 10.66 4.54 5.90
CA LEU A 87 10.50 5.24 7.18
C LEU A 87 11.19 4.53 8.34
N LEU A 88 11.46 3.22 8.24
CA LEU A 88 12.11 2.44 9.30
C LEU A 88 13.42 3.05 9.83
N PRO A 89 14.39 3.46 8.99
CA PRO A 89 15.65 4.01 9.49
C PRO A 89 15.53 5.44 10.03
N ILE A 90 14.37 6.11 9.84
CA ILE A 90 14.23 7.54 10.14
C ILE A 90 13.95 7.75 11.64
N PRO A 91 14.83 8.47 12.37
CA PRO A 91 14.57 8.83 13.76
C PRO A 91 13.29 9.66 13.86
N GLY A 92 12.39 9.28 14.76
CA GLY A 92 11.09 9.95 14.91
C GLY A 92 9.94 9.33 14.11
N ALA A 93 10.18 8.32 13.27
CA ALA A 93 9.09 7.51 12.68
C ALA A 93 8.44 6.55 13.70
N GLY A 94 9.15 6.19 14.78
CA GLY A 94 8.60 5.33 15.85
C GLY A 94 8.38 3.89 15.39
N LEU A 95 9.17 3.41 14.43
CA LEU A 95 9.11 2.05 13.88
C LEU A 95 10.26 1.21 14.41
N ASN A 96 9.97 -0.06 14.67
CA ASN A 96 10.98 -1.09 14.93
C ASN A 96 11.01 -2.08 13.77
N ALA A 97 12.17 -2.67 13.50
CA ALA A 97 12.35 -3.60 12.38
C ALA A 97 11.33 -4.75 12.40
N TRP A 98 11.03 -5.30 13.57
CA TRP A 98 10.04 -6.38 13.73
C TRP A 98 8.61 -5.96 13.36
N MET A 99 8.24 -4.69 13.58
CA MET A 99 6.92 -4.16 13.20
C MET A 99 6.77 -4.15 11.69
N VAL A 100 7.79 -3.62 11.00
CA VAL A 100 7.82 -3.55 9.54
C VAL A 100 7.84 -4.95 8.93
N THR A 101 8.62 -5.87 9.50
CA THR A 101 8.63 -7.28 9.06
C THR A 101 7.24 -7.92 9.13
N ILE A 102 6.50 -7.74 10.23
CA ILE A 102 5.12 -8.26 10.35
C ILE A 102 4.22 -7.67 9.27
N ILE A 103 4.30 -6.35 9.06
CA ILE A 103 3.48 -5.65 8.08
C ILE A 103 3.74 -6.20 6.67
N VAL A 104 5.01 -6.16 6.25
CA VAL A 104 5.45 -6.55 4.92
C VAL A 104 5.19 -8.03 4.67
N ALA A 105 5.63 -8.92 5.57
CA ALA A 105 5.42 -10.36 5.41
C ALA A 105 3.93 -10.69 5.24
N ARG A 106 3.07 -10.05 6.04
CA ARG A 106 1.63 -10.25 5.95
C ARG A 106 1.06 -9.77 4.62
N GLU A 107 1.48 -8.60 4.09
CA GLU A 107 1.02 -8.12 2.77
C GLU A 107 1.26 -9.17 1.68
N PHE A 108 2.46 -9.75 1.65
CA PHE A 108 2.84 -10.73 0.64
C PHE A 108 2.16 -12.09 0.84
N ILE A 109 2.14 -12.62 2.06
CA ILE A 109 1.51 -13.92 2.38
C ILE A 109 0.03 -13.90 2.01
N VAL A 110 -0.70 -12.87 2.44
CA VAL A 110 -2.15 -12.79 2.20
C VAL A 110 -2.47 -12.59 0.72
N THR A 111 -1.67 -11.77 0.00
CA THR A 111 -1.84 -11.56 -1.44
C THR A 111 -1.58 -12.86 -2.21
N GLY A 112 -0.49 -13.57 -1.89
CA GLY A 112 -0.15 -14.84 -2.53
C GLY A 112 -1.19 -15.93 -2.27
N LEU A 113 -1.63 -16.07 -1.02
CA LEU A 113 -2.64 -17.06 -0.63
C LEU A 113 -3.99 -16.81 -1.31
N ARG A 114 -4.40 -15.55 -1.40
CA ARG A 114 -5.60 -15.15 -2.12
C ARG A 114 -5.50 -15.48 -3.60
N GLY A 115 -4.38 -15.11 -4.24
CA GLY A 115 -4.16 -15.42 -5.66
C GLY A 115 -4.19 -16.92 -5.94
N PHE A 116 -3.60 -17.73 -5.06
CA PHE A 116 -3.61 -19.20 -5.17
C PHE A 116 -5.02 -19.80 -5.04
N LEU A 117 -5.82 -19.34 -4.08
CA LEU A 117 -7.19 -19.83 -3.90
C LEU A 117 -8.14 -19.37 -5.01
N GLU A 118 -8.00 -18.14 -5.48
CA GLU A 118 -8.78 -17.62 -6.61
C GLU A 118 -8.51 -18.41 -7.90
N GLN A 119 -7.27 -18.86 -8.13
CA GLN A 119 -6.94 -19.77 -9.25
C GLN A 119 -7.63 -21.14 -9.14
N LYS A 120 -7.92 -21.61 -7.93
CA LYS A 120 -8.68 -22.85 -7.68
C LYS A 120 -10.20 -22.65 -7.74
N GLY A 121 -10.69 -21.46 -8.11
CA GLY A 121 -12.11 -21.15 -8.18
C GLY A 121 -12.76 -20.87 -6.82
N VAL A 122 -11.98 -20.77 -5.75
CA VAL A 122 -12.49 -20.42 -4.42
C VAL A 122 -12.51 -18.89 -4.30
N ALA A 123 -13.72 -18.32 -4.22
CA ALA A 123 -13.89 -16.89 -4.05
C ALA A 123 -13.40 -16.44 -2.66
N PHE A 124 -12.18 -15.91 -2.61
CA PHE A 124 -11.54 -15.50 -1.35
C PHE A 124 -11.61 -13.98 -1.16
N GLY A 125 -12.75 -13.52 -0.63
CA GLY A 125 -13.04 -12.10 -0.45
C GLY A 125 -12.30 -11.42 0.71
N ALA A 126 -12.19 -10.10 0.65
CA ALA A 126 -11.51 -9.32 1.68
C ALA A 126 -12.30 -9.26 3.00
N ASP A 127 -11.73 -9.77 4.09
CA ASP A 127 -12.34 -9.71 5.43
C ASP A 127 -12.28 -8.30 6.05
N ARG A 128 -13.18 -8.01 7.01
CA ARG A 128 -13.28 -6.75 7.77
C ARG A 128 -11.93 -6.29 8.33
N PHE A 129 -11.17 -7.21 8.92
CA PHE A 129 -9.82 -6.92 9.43
C PHE A 129 -8.83 -6.48 8.34
N GLY A 130 -8.99 -6.98 7.12
CA GLY A 130 -8.19 -6.54 5.97
C GLY A 130 -8.47 -5.09 5.58
N LYS A 131 -9.74 -4.67 5.64
CA LYS A 131 -10.16 -3.29 5.35
C LYS A 131 -9.68 -2.31 6.44
N ILE A 132 -9.88 -2.66 7.71
CA ILE A 132 -9.46 -1.82 8.85
C ILE A 132 -7.94 -1.61 8.81
N LYS A 133 -7.18 -2.68 8.55
CA LYS A 133 -5.72 -2.59 8.40
C LYS A 133 -5.32 -1.58 7.33
N MET A 134 -5.94 -1.63 6.15
CA MET A 134 -5.61 -0.72 5.05
C MET A 134 -5.86 0.73 5.46
N VAL A 135 -6.99 1.02 6.10
CA VAL A 135 -7.28 2.35 6.62
C VAL A 135 -6.22 2.80 7.63
N LEU A 136 -5.84 1.93 8.58
CA LEU A 136 -4.81 2.25 9.56
C LEU A 136 -3.46 2.55 8.91
N GLN A 137 -3.01 1.75 7.94
CA GLN A 137 -1.75 2.00 7.23
C GLN A 137 -1.79 3.32 6.45
N CYS A 138 -2.90 3.60 5.76
CA CYS A 138 -3.10 4.85 5.02
C CYS A 138 -3.21 6.08 5.93
N VAL A 139 -3.48 5.92 7.22
CA VAL A 139 -3.48 7.02 8.21
C VAL A 139 -2.12 7.13 8.91
N ALA A 140 -1.52 6.00 9.28
CA ALA A 140 -0.25 5.94 10.00
C ALA A 140 0.91 6.54 9.19
N ILE A 141 0.99 6.26 7.89
CA ILE A 141 2.06 6.78 7.02
C ILE A 141 2.02 8.31 6.92
N PRO A 142 0.90 8.94 6.54
CA PRO A 142 0.76 10.40 6.57
C PRO A 142 1.05 11.00 7.94
N TRP A 143 0.59 10.35 9.02
CA TRP A 143 0.82 10.86 10.37
C TRP A 143 2.29 10.82 10.77
N MET A 144 3.02 9.75 10.42
CA MET A 144 4.47 9.68 10.61
C MET A 144 5.18 10.81 9.87
N LEU A 145 4.85 11.04 8.59
CA LEU A 145 5.42 12.14 7.81
C LEU A 145 5.08 13.51 8.42
N PHE A 146 3.86 13.68 8.88
CA PHE A 146 3.44 14.90 9.57
C PHE A 146 4.25 15.14 10.84
N VAL A 147 4.46 14.12 11.68
CA VAL A 147 5.35 14.22 12.86
C VAL A 147 6.77 14.61 12.44
N LEU A 148 7.31 14.01 11.37
CA LEU A 148 8.66 14.32 10.87
C LEU A 148 8.82 15.77 10.40
N ILE A 149 7.78 16.40 9.84
CA ILE A 149 7.78 17.84 9.53
C ILE A 149 8.03 18.66 10.80
N PHE A 150 7.34 18.37 11.90
CA PHE A 150 7.51 19.11 13.16
C PHE A 150 8.86 18.82 13.82
N VAL A 151 9.31 17.55 13.77
CA VAL A 151 10.63 17.17 14.27
C VAL A 151 11.74 17.90 13.53
N SER A 152 11.64 18.03 12.20
CA SER A 152 12.61 18.78 11.38
C SER A 152 12.61 20.28 11.66
N ALA A 153 11.51 20.81 12.20
CA ALA A 153 11.39 22.20 12.64
C ALA A 153 11.80 22.38 14.12
N GLU A 154 12.40 21.36 14.75
CA GLU A 154 12.78 21.32 16.17
C GLU A 154 11.59 21.48 17.15
N ILE A 155 10.36 21.25 16.68
CA ILE A 155 9.15 21.33 17.50
C ILE A 155 8.84 19.94 18.06
N GLN A 156 9.04 19.77 19.35
CA GLN A 156 8.70 18.52 20.05
C GLN A 156 7.32 18.62 20.70
N SER A 157 6.41 17.76 20.27
CA SER A 157 5.07 17.64 20.87
C SER A 157 4.81 16.21 21.31
N THR A 158 4.67 16.00 22.61
CA THR A 158 4.33 14.70 23.21
C THR A 158 3.06 14.11 22.60
N PHE A 159 2.06 14.95 22.33
CA PHE A 159 0.81 14.52 21.72
C PHE A 159 1.03 13.88 20.34
N LEU A 160 1.85 14.51 19.48
CA LEU A 160 2.12 13.99 18.13
C LEU A 160 2.79 12.61 18.18
N PHE A 161 3.77 12.45 19.08
CA PHE A 161 4.48 11.18 19.28
C PHE A 161 3.58 10.09 19.85
N VAL A 162 2.74 10.40 20.84
CA VAL A 162 1.79 9.43 21.41
C VAL A 162 0.81 8.95 20.34
N VAL A 163 0.23 9.86 19.55
CA VAL A 163 -0.70 9.48 18.47
C VAL A 163 0.02 8.63 17.41
N ARG A 164 1.24 8.99 17.03
CA ARG A 164 2.08 8.22 16.11
C ARG A 164 2.29 6.79 16.62
N ASP A 165 2.67 6.64 17.89
CA ASP A 165 2.94 5.33 18.47
C ASP A 165 1.68 4.49 18.58
N LEU A 166 0.55 5.07 18.97
CA LEU A 166 -0.74 4.40 18.98
C LEU A 166 -1.15 3.91 17.59
N LEU A 167 -0.93 4.73 16.54
CA LEU A 167 -1.20 4.34 15.16
C LEU A 167 -0.28 3.23 14.68
N ASN A 168 1.02 3.28 15.00
CA ASN A 168 1.99 2.25 14.63
C ASN A 168 1.65 0.92 15.31
N TRP A 169 1.42 0.91 16.62
CA TRP A 169 1.01 -0.28 17.37
C TRP A 169 -0.33 -0.83 16.89
N GLY A 170 -1.32 0.04 16.70
CA GLY A 170 -2.63 -0.34 16.16
C GLY A 170 -2.51 -0.98 14.77
N THR A 171 -1.67 -0.41 13.90
CA THR A 171 -1.39 -0.95 12.57
C THR A 171 -0.80 -2.36 12.66
N VAL A 172 0.21 -2.57 13.51
CA VAL A 172 0.86 -3.88 13.68
C VAL A 172 -0.13 -4.91 14.22
N ILE A 173 -0.88 -4.59 15.28
CA ILE A 173 -1.85 -5.49 15.91
C ILE A 173 -2.91 -5.92 14.90
N VAL A 174 -3.55 -4.96 14.22
CA VAL A 174 -4.61 -5.28 13.24
C VAL A 174 -4.03 -6.02 12.03
N THR A 175 -2.80 -5.71 11.62
CA THR A 175 -2.12 -6.43 10.54
C THR A 175 -1.91 -7.89 10.91
N ALA A 176 -1.37 -8.17 12.10
CA ALA A 176 -1.12 -9.52 12.60
C ALA A 176 -2.42 -10.32 12.77
N LEU A 177 -3.44 -9.75 13.43
CA LEU A 177 -4.75 -10.38 13.62
C LEU A 177 -5.40 -10.73 12.28
N SER A 178 -5.33 -9.81 11.32
CA SER A 178 -5.86 -10.08 10.00
C SER A 178 -5.04 -11.14 9.25
N GLY A 179 -3.71 -11.16 9.39
CA GLY A 179 -2.87 -12.19 8.78
C GLY A 179 -3.25 -13.59 9.28
N PHE A 180 -3.33 -13.75 10.60
CA PHE A 180 -3.74 -14.99 11.25
C PHE A 180 -5.11 -15.48 10.76
N ASN A 181 -6.11 -14.59 10.73
CA ASN A 181 -7.46 -14.93 10.31
C ASN A 181 -7.53 -15.35 8.83
N TYR A 182 -6.75 -14.70 7.95
CA TYR A 182 -6.66 -15.08 6.54
C TYR A 182 -6.05 -16.47 6.36
N ILE A 183 -4.94 -16.74 7.04
CA ILE A 183 -4.26 -18.04 6.98
C ILE A 183 -5.20 -19.15 7.48
N ARG A 184 -5.88 -18.93 8.62
CA ARG A 184 -6.85 -19.89 9.16
C ARG A 184 -7.98 -20.20 8.18
N LYS A 185 -8.56 -19.16 7.55
CA LYS A 185 -9.62 -19.34 6.54
C LYS A 185 -9.13 -20.11 5.32
N ALA A 186 -7.92 -19.83 4.86
CA ALA A 186 -7.35 -20.52 3.72
C ALA A 186 -7.06 -22.00 4.00
N LEU A 187 -6.51 -22.32 5.17
CA LEU A 187 -6.27 -23.71 5.60
C LEU A 187 -7.58 -24.51 5.67
N ALA A 188 -8.69 -23.88 6.07
CA ALA A 188 -10.00 -24.54 6.09
C ALA A 188 -10.56 -24.90 4.71
N HIS A 189 -10.04 -24.31 3.62
CA HIS A 189 -10.44 -24.65 2.24
C HIS A 189 -9.47 -25.60 1.54
N LEU A 190 -8.35 -25.95 2.20
CA LEU A 190 -7.36 -26.88 1.68
C LEU A 190 -7.54 -28.32 2.22
N HIS A 191 -8.45 -28.50 3.17
CA HIS A 191 -8.95 -29.79 3.64
C HIS A 191 -10.32 -30.06 3.01
#